data_AF-U1PLV3-F1
#
_entry.id   AF-U1PLV3-F1
#
_cell.length_a   1.000
_cell.length_b   1.000
_cell.length_c   1.000
_cell.angle_alpha   90.00
_cell.angle_beta   90.00
_cell.angle_gamma   90.00
#
_symmetry.space_group_name_H-M   'P 1'
#
loop_
_entity.id
_entity.type
_entity.pdbx_description
1 polymer ?
#
loop_
_entity_poly.entity_id
_entity_poly.type
_entity_poly.pdbx_seq_one_letter_code
_entity_poly.pdbx_strand_id
1 'polypeptide(L)' 'MSCRHLQYRESDGETEFETARAYCTVADRFVQPMRADICNERHGLDPAADCEIYRDDAGLAWDDPPEADPARDGGDP' A
#
# COMPACT_ATOMS: atom_id res chain seq x y z
N MET A 1 -13.52 -3.66 -3.93
CA MET A 1 -13.22 -3.26 -5.32
C MET A 1 -11.75 -3.51 -5.58
N SER A 2 -11.39 -3.90 -6.79
CA SER A 2 -9.99 -4.13 -7.13
C SER A 2 -9.33 -2.81 -7.53
N CYS A 3 -8.13 -2.56 -7.01
CA CYS A 3 -7.30 -1.44 -7.41
C CYS A 3 -6.97 -1.55 -8.90
N ARG A 4 -7.33 -0.51 -9.68
CA ARG A 4 -7.11 -0.46 -11.15
C ARG A 4 -5.64 -0.57 -11.56
N HIS A 5 -4.72 -0.38 -10.61
CA HIS A 5 -3.29 -0.37 -10.84
C HIS A 5 -2.63 -1.74 -10.63
N LEU A 6 -3.36 -2.72 -10.10
CA LEU A 6 -2.87 -4.08 -9.88
C LEU A 6 -3.07 -4.93 -11.13
N GLN A 7 -1.97 -5.47 -11.65
CA GLN A 7 -1.96 -6.48 -12.70
C GLN A 7 -1.31 -7.76 -12.19
N TYR A 8 -1.59 -8.88 -12.85
CA TYR A 8 -0.85 -10.13 -12.65
C TYR A 8 -0.10 -10.43 -13.94
N ARG A 9 1.23 -10.55 -13.85
CA ARG A 9 2.11 -10.79 -15.02
C ARG A 9 2.88 -12.09 -14.82
N GLU A 10 3.01 -12.84 -15.91
CA GLU A 10 3.73 -14.13 -15.94
C GLU A 10 5.21 -13.95 -16.28
N SER A 11 5.69 -12.73 -16.54
CA SER A 11 7.09 -12.45 -16.82
C SER A 11 7.46 -11.02 -16.46
N ASP A 12 8.74 -10.78 -16.14
CA ASP A 12 9.34 -9.44 -16.03
C ASP A 12 10.04 -8.96 -17.31
N GLY A 13 10.02 -9.77 -18.38
CA GLY A 13 10.68 -9.52 -19.66
C GLY A 13 12.00 -10.27 -19.83
N GLU A 14 12.67 -10.65 -18.75
CA GLU A 14 13.91 -11.44 -18.77
C GLU A 14 13.66 -12.89 -18.31
N THR A 15 12.75 -13.04 -17.35
CA THR A 15 12.40 -14.32 -16.73
C THR A 15 10.90 -14.56 -16.83
N GLU A 16 10.51 -15.79 -17.15
CA GLU A 16 9.13 -16.26 -17.07
C GLU A 16 8.87 -16.90 -15.70
N PHE A 17 7.68 -16.70 -15.17
CA PHE A 17 7.22 -17.24 -13.90
C PHE A 17 6.20 -18.34 -14.16
N GLU A 18 6.31 -19.45 -13.41
CA GLU A 18 5.32 -20.53 -13.45
C GLU A 18 3.93 -20.08 -12.96
N THR A 19 3.83 -18.96 -12.25
CA THR A 19 2.58 -18.40 -11.77
C THR A 19 2.62 -16.89 -11.87
N ALA A 20 1.54 -16.29 -12.37
CA ALA A 20 1.42 -14.85 -12.52
C ALA A 20 1.62 -14.13 -11.18
N ARG A 21 2.53 -13.15 -11.15
CA ARG A 21 2.90 -12.38 -9.96
C ARG A 21 2.24 -11.00 -9.99
N ALA A 22 1.89 -10.52 -8.80
CA ALA A 22 1.30 -9.20 -8.62
C ALA A 22 2.27 -8.09 -9.02
N TYR A 23 1.80 -7.21 -9.91
CA TYR A 23 2.55 -6.08 -10.46
C TYR A 23 1.75 -4.79 -10.25
N CYS A 24 2.38 -3.80 -9.62
CA CYS A 24 1.79 -2.48 -9.42
C CYS A 24 2.27 -1.54 -10.51
N THR A 25 1.34 -0.99 -11.29
CA THR A 25 1.65 -0.07 -12.40
C THR A 25 2.03 1.35 -11.95
N VAL A 26 1.65 1.75 -10.73
CA VAL A 26 2.05 3.05 -10.16
C VAL A 26 3.53 3.02 -9.74
N ALA A 27 3.93 1.97 -9.02
CA ALA A 27 5.30 1.79 -8.57
C ALA A 27 6.21 1.10 -9.60
N ASP A 28 5.64 0.76 -10.77
CA ASP A 28 6.28 0.09 -11.90
C ASP A 28 7.09 -1.17 -11.53
N ARG A 29 6.58 -1.96 -10.58
CA ARG A 29 7.30 -3.12 -10.04
C ARG A 29 6.39 -4.23 -9.54
N PHE A 30 6.95 -5.43 -9.43
CA PHE A 30 6.31 -6.53 -8.72
C PHE A 30 6.20 -6.21 -7.22
N VAL A 31 5.05 -6.55 -6.63
CA VAL A 31 4.74 -6.30 -5.22
C VAL A 31 4.50 -7.62 -4.49
N GLN A 32 4.64 -7.58 -3.17
CA GLN A 32 4.40 -8.74 -2.33
C GLN A 32 2.92 -9.17 -2.38
N PRO A 33 2.61 -10.46 -2.19
CA PRO A 33 1.22 -10.96 -2.15
C PRO A 33 0.33 -10.19 -1.18
N MET A 34 0.85 -9.84 0.01
CA MET A 34 0.10 -9.04 1.00
C MET A 34 -0.33 -7.67 0.45
N ARG A 35 0.51 -7.03 -0.36
CA ARG A 35 0.15 -5.76 -1.02
C ARG A 35 -0.94 -5.99 -2.07
N ALA A 36 -0.92 -7.12 -2.77
CA ALA A 36 -1.97 -7.51 -3.69
C ALA A 36 -3.30 -7.78 -2.96
N ASP A 37 -3.26 -8.36 -1.75
CA ASP A 37 -4.45 -8.56 -0.92
C ASP A 37 -5.08 -7.22 -0.51
N ILE A 38 -4.26 -6.24 -0.07
CA ILE A 38 -4.72 -4.87 0.20
C ILE A 38 -5.37 -4.27 -1.05
N CYS A 39 -4.67 -4.30 -2.18
CA CYS A 39 -5.16 -3.76 -3.45
C CYS A 39 -6.45 -4.43 -3.95
N ASN A 40 -6.71 -5.67 -3.56
CA ASN A 40 -7.94 -6.39 -3.92
C ASN A 40 -9.04 -6.26 -2.87
N GLU A 41 -8.83 -5.44 -1.83
CA GLU A 41 -9.72 -5.32 -0.67
C GLU A 41 -10.05 -6.67 -0.02
N ARG A 42 -9.10 -7.61 -0.06
CA ARG A 42 -9.26 -8.91 0.58
C ARG A 42 -9.19 -8.75 2.08
N HIS A 43 -9.88 -9.63 2.81
CA HIS A 43 -9.89 -9.64 4.28
C HIS A 43 -10.38 -8.34 4.94
N GLY A 44 -11.09 -7.48 4.20
CA GLY A 44 -11.54 -6.18 4.70
C GLY A 44 -10.46 -5.10 4.73
N LEU A 45 -9.36 -5.31 4.01
CA LEU A 45 -8.31 -4.30 3.81
C LEU A 45 -8.81 -3.22 2.85
N ASP A 46 -8.28 -2.00 3.00
CA ASP A 46 -8.66 -0.85 2.18
C ASP A 46 -7.40 -0.20 1.57
N PRO A 47 -7.24 -0.14 0.23
CA PRO A 47 -6.14 0.57 -0.42
C PRO A 47 -5.98 2.02 0.06
N ALA A 48 -7.09 2.71 0.38
CA ALA A 48 -7.07 4.09 0.84
C ALA A 48 -6.56 4.22 2.28
N ALA A 49 -6.57 3.16 3.09
CA ALA A 49 -6.05 3.18 4.46
C ALA A 49 -4.70 2.45 4.59
N ASP A 50 -4.55 1.31 3.91
CA ASP A 50 -3.51 0.32 4.17
C ASP A 50 -2.40 0.30 3.09
N CYS A 51 -2.58 0.99 1.95
CA CYS A 51 -1.60 0.98 0.85
C CYS A 51 -0.96 2.35 0.62
N GLU A 52 0.30 2.50 1.02
CA GLU A 52 1.07 3.73 0.82
C GLU A 52 1.12 4.18 -0.64
N ILE A 53 1.35 3.26 -1.59
CA ILE A 53 1.46 3.57 -3.02
C ILE A 53 0.15 4.12 -3.57
N TYR A 54 -0.98 3.51 -3.18
CA TYR A 54 -2.29 3.97 -3.62
C TYR A 54 -2.61 5.34 -3.03
N ARG A 55 -2.30 5.55 -1.76
CA ARG A 55 -2.52 6.82 -1.06
C ARG A 55 -1.72 7.95 -1.68
N ASP A 56 -0.44 7.72 -1.96
CA ASP A 56 0.42 8.70 -2.62
C ASP A 56 -0.11 9.05 -4.04
N ASP A 57 -0.52 8.06 -4.82
CA ASP A 57 -1.12 8.26 -6.16
C ASP A 57 -2.47 8.99 -6.11
N ALA A 58 -3.29 8.69 -5.09
CA ALA A 58 -4.59 9.29 -4.87
C ALA A 58 -4.53 10.65 -4.16
N GLY A 59 -3.35 11.09 -3.71
CA GLY A 59 -3.18 12.32 -2.93
C GLY A 59 -3.79 12.27 -1.53
N LEU A 60 -3.89 11.08 -0.93
CA LEU A 60 -4.38 10.86 0.43
C LEU A 60 -3.24 11.02 1.42
N ALA A 61 -3.15 12.17 2.08
CA ALA A 61 -2.16 12.42 3.13
C ALA A 61 -2.34 11.44 4.30
N TRP A 62 -1.23 10.99 4.89
CA TRP A 62 -1.24 10.32 6.20
C TRP A 62 -1.76 11.31 7.23
N ASP A 63 -2.71 10.88 8.06
CA ASP A 63 -3.07 11.63 9.25
C ASP A 63 -1.81 11.66 10.13
N ASP A 64 -1.04 12.75 10.04
CA ASP A 64 0.01 13.00 11.00
C ASP A 64 -0.65 13.06 12.38
N PRO A 65 -0.16 12.28 13.36
CA PRO A 65 -0.65 12.43 14.71
C PRO A 65 -0.45 13.90 15.10
N PRO A 66 -1.41 14.51 15.83
CA PRO A 66 -1.20 15.87 16.30
C PRO A 66 0.12 15.90 17.07
N GLU A 67 1.02 16.79 16.67
CA GLU A 67 2.31 17.04 17.31
C GLU A 67 2.17 16.91 18.83
N ALA A 68 3.03 16.10 19.45
CA ALA A 68 2.94 15.81 20.87
C ALA A 68 2.91 17.12 21.67
N ASP A 69 1.79 17.37 22.37
CA ASP A 69 1.62 18.57 23.17
C ASP A 69 2.69 18.61 24.28
N PRO A 70 3.65 19.55 24.23
CA PRO A 70 4.73 19.62 25.21
C PRO A 70 4.21 19.91 26.63
N ALA A 71 2.93 20.27 26.81
CA ALA A 71 2.31 20.48 28.11
C ALA A 71 1.99 19.18 28.89
N ARG A 72 2.09 17.99 28.27
CA ARG A 72 1.84 16.70 28.96
C ARG A 72 3.06 16.12 29.69
N ASP A 73 4.25 16.67 29.49
CA ASP A 73 5.48 16.30 30.20
C ASP A 73 5.67 17.12 31.51
N GLY A 74 4.55 17.56 32.10
CA GLY A 74 4.55 18.14 33.44
C GLY A 74 4.53 17.04 34.49
N GLY A 75 5.67 16.39 34.71
CA GLY A 75 5.85 15.43 35.80
C GLY A 75 5.55 16.08 37.15
N ASP A 76 4.54 15.56 37.85
CA ASP A 76 4.26 15.86 39.25
C ASP A 76 5.35 15.18 40.12
N PRO A 77 5.96 15.90 41.08
CA PRO A 77 7.13 15.44 41.84
C PRO A 77 6.89 14.25 42.78
#